data_AF-A0A8X7BAR7-F1
#
_entry.id   AF-A0A8X7BAR7-F1
#
_cell.length_a   1.000
_cell.length_b   1.000
_cell.length_c   1.000
_cell.angle_alpha   90.00
_cell.angle_beta   90.00
_cell.angle_gamma   90.00
#
_symmetry.space_group_name_H-M   'P 1'
#
loop_
_entity.id
_entity.type
_entity.pdbx_description
1 polymer ?
#
loop_
_entity_poly.entity_id
_entity_poly.type
_entity_poly.pdbx_seq_one_letter_code
_entity_poly.pdbx_strand_id
1 'polypeptide(L)' 'MVFNPVTTNYVQVWFRRFRSAIFDDKNAPRTGRPVVENVDKITEITEVDRHVSSRSITQELKIDQKTVLNHLRSWIKKEA' A
#
# COMPACT_ATOMS: atom_id res chain seq x y z
N MET A 1 2.66 -9.72 -29.07
CA MET A 1 2.02 -8.69 -28.21
C MET A 1 0.57 -9.13 -28.02
N VAL A 2 0.23 -9.71 -26.88
CA VAL A 2 -1.14 -10.25 -26.65
C VAL A 2 -1.98 -9.12 -26.05
N PHE A 3 -2.87 -8.55 -26.85
CA PHE A 3 -3.87 -7.60 -26.39
C PHE A 3 -4.90 -8.40 -25.59
N ASN A 4 -4.79 -8.40 -24.26
CA ASN A 4 -5.84 -8.97 -23.42
C ASN A 4 -7.03 -7.98 -23.43
N PRO A 5 -8.16 -8.30 -24.08
CA PRO A 5 -9.33 -7.44 -24.02
C PRO A 5 -9.71 -7.32 -22.55
N VAL A 6 -9.82 -6.08 -22.05
CA VAL A 6 -10.31 -5.77 -20.72
C VAL A 6 -11.61 -6.57 -20.52
N THR A 7 -11.52 -7.60 -19.68
CA THR A 7 -12.55 -8.63 -19.55
C THR A 7 -13.89 -7.96 -19.23
N THR A 8 -14.98 -8.40 -19.86
CA THR A 8 -16.35 -7.86 -19.80
C THR A 8 -16.82 -7.42 -18.40
N ASN A 9 -16.27 -8.04 -17.35
CA ASN A 9 -16.46 -7.66 -15.95
C ASN A 9 -16.07 -6.20 -15.62
N TYR A 10 -14.98 -5.67 -16.17
CA TYR A 10 -14.54 -4.31 -15.87
C TYR A 10 -15.51 -3.25 -16.40
N VAL A 11 -16.02 -3.43 -17.64
CA VAL A 11 -16.99 -2.51 -18.25
C VAL A 11 -18.29 -2.47 -17.42
N GLN A 12 -18.76 -3.62 -16.97
CA GLN A 12 -19.97 -3.70 -16.15
C GLN A 12 -19.79 -3.03 -14.77
N VAL A 13 -18.64 -3.20 -14.13
CA VAL A 13 -18.32 -2.54 -12.85
C VAL A 13 -18.29 -1.02 -13.02
N TRP A 14 -17.67 -0.52 -14.08
CA TRP A 14 -17.65 0.92 -14.38
C TRP A 14 -19.04 1.49 -14.68
N PHE A 15 -19.86 0.77 -15.45
CA PHE A 15 -21.26 1.17 -15.69
C PHE A 15 -22.08 1.24 -14.39
N ARG A 16 -21.90 0.30 -13.46
CA ARG A 16 -22.56 0.33 -12.15
C ARG A 16 -22.10 1.52 -11.29
N ARG A 17 -20.80 1.83 -11.29
CA ARG A 17 -20.23 2.99 -10.58
C ARG A 17 -20.78 4.31 -11.13
N PHE A 18 -20.81 4.46 -12.45
CA PHE A 18 -21.35 5.64 -13.13
C PHE A 18 -22.83 5.88 -12.79
N ARG A 19 -23.65 4.83 -12.81
CA ARG A 19 -25.07 4.92 -12.41
C ARG A 19 -25.27 5.25 -10.93
N SER A 20 -24.30 4.91 -10.08
CA SER A 20 -24.35 5.18 -8.63
C SER A 20 -23.77 6.56 -8.27
N ALA A 21 -23.35 7.36 -9.26
CA ALA A 21 -22.67 8.65 -9.07
C ALA A 21 -21.42 8.58 -8.16
N ILE A 22 -20.78 7.40 -8.09
CA ILE A 22 -19.55 7.19 -7.34
C ILE A 22 -18.39 7.47 -8.30
N PHE A 23 -17.89 8.70 -8.27
CA PHE A 23 -16.78 9.18 -9.08
C PHE A 23 -15.41 9.06 -8.39
N ASP A 24 -15.34 8.41 -7.23
CA ASP A 24 -14.08 8.19 -6.54
C ASP A 24 -13.10 7.41 -7.45
N ASP A 25 -12.06 8.12 -7.89
CA ASP A 25 -11.00 7.64 -8.76
C ASP A 25 -10.05 6.72 -7.99
N LYS A 26 -10.15 6.70 -6.66
CA LYS A 26 -9.36 5.82 -5.81
C LYS A 26 -9.78 4.38 -6.04
N ASN A 27 -8.79 3.57 -6.36
CA ASN A 27 -8.93 2.12 -6.33
C ASN A 27 -9.34 1.71 -4.91
N ALA A 28 -10.34 0.83 -4.81
CA ALA A 28 -10.64 0.15 -3.56
C ALA A 28 -9.35 -0.47 -2.99
N PRO A 29 -9.20 -0.51 -1.65
CA PRO A 29 -8.03 -1.12 -1.02
C PRO A 29 -7.81 -2.50 -1.62
N ARG A 30 -6.58 -2.79 -2.04
CA ARG A 30 -6.26 -4.09 -2.65
C ARG A 30 -6.54 -5.17 -1.60
N THR A 31 -7.47 -6.07 -1.90
CA THR A 31 -7.70 -7.27 -1.12
C THR A 31 -6.45 -8.15 -1.21
N GLY A 32 -5.74 -8.28 -0.08
CA GLY A 32 -4.43 -8.91 0.03
C GLY A 32 -3.86 -8.72 1.43
N ARG A 33 -2.61 -9.17 1.67
CA ARG A 33 -1.91 -9.01 2.98
C ARG A 33 -2.14 -7.60 3.53
N PRO A 34 -2.51 -7.43 4.81
CA PRO A 34 -2.74 -6.10 5.39
C PRO A 34 -1.45 -5.28 5.32
N VAL A 35 -1.35 -4.43 4.30
CA VAL A 35 -0.23 -3.50 4.12
C VAL A 35 -0.35 -2.37 5.13
N VAL A 36 -1.59 -1.97 5.46
CA VAL A 36 -1.91 -0.89 6.39
C VAL A 36 -1.35 -1.18 7.77
N GLU A 37 -1.69 -2.32 8.37
CA GLU A 37 -1.18 -2.68 9.72
C GLU A 37 0.35 -2.74 9.81
N ASN A 38 1.02 -3.14 8.73
CA ASN A 38 2.48 -3.21 8.69
C ASN A 38 3.10 -1.81 8.59
N VAL A 39 2.45 -0.89 7.88
CA VAL A 39 2.87 0.51 7.79
C VAL A 39 2.76 1.18 9.15
N ASP A 40 1.62 1.03 9.83
CA ASP A 40 1.36 1.66 11.12
C ASP A 40 2.38 1.23 12.19
N LYS A 41 2.74 -0.06 12.21
CA LYS A 41 3.75 -0.60 13.12
C LYS A 41 5.16 -0.08 12.83
N ILE A 42 5.51 0.08 11.55
CA ILE A 42 6.81 0.66 11.19
C ILE A 42 6.86 2.12 11.63
N THR A 43 5.78 2.89 11.41
CA THR A 43 5.72 4.29 11.83
C THR A 43 5.84 4.44 13.34
N GLU A 44 5.13 3.61 14.11
CA GLU A 44 5.19 3.61 15.58
C GLU A 44 6.62 3.41 16.10
N ILE A 45 7.35 2.40 15.59
CA ILE A 45 8.73 2.13 15.99
C ILE A 45 9.65 3.31 15.61
N THR A 46 9.47 3.90 14.43
CA THR A 46 10.30 5.03 13.96
C THR A 46 10.01 6.35 14.68
N GLU A 47 8.79 6.51 15.19
CA GLU A 47 8.41 7.68 15.99
C GLU A 47 8.98 7.59 17.41
N VAL A 48 9.01 6.39 18.00
CA VAL A 48 9.62 6.15 19.32
C VAL A 48 11.14 6.29 19.25
N ASP A 49 11.78 5.70 18.24
CA ASP A 49 13.22 5.82 18.03
C ASP A 49 13.57 5.97 16.54
N ARG A 50 13.92 7.20 16.18
CA ARG A 50 14.32 7.59 14.81
C ARG A 50 15.62 6.93 14.34
N HIS A 51 16.44 6.39 15.27
CA HIS A 51 17.73 5.78 14.97
C HIS A 51 17.68 4.25 14.91
N VAL A 52 16.49 3.64 14.98
CA VAL A 52 16.34 2.20 14.82
C VAL A 52 16.85 1.73 13.46
N SER A 53 17.66 0.67 13.48
CA SER A 53 18.11 -0.01 12.28
C SER A 53 16.95 -0.72 11.56
N SER A 54 16.87 -0.56 10.24
CA SER A 54 15.93 -1.31 9.39
C SER A 54 15.95 -2.82 9.66
N ARG A 55 17.11 -3.39 10.02
CA ARG A 55 17.25 -4.82 10.35
C ARG A 55 16.51 -5.19 11.64
N SER A 56 16.58 -4.33 12.66
CA SER A 56 15.87 -4.54 13.92
C SER A 56 14.35 -4.59 13.69
N ILE A 57 13.83 -3.64 12.90
CA ILE A 57 12.40 -3.59 12.52
C ILE A 57 11.96 -4.85 11.78
N THR A 58 12.78 -5.34 10.83
CA THR A 58 12.44 -6.57 10.09
C THR A 58 12.37 -7.79 10.99
N GLN A 59 13.24 -7.86 11.99
CA GLN A 59 13.32 -8.99 12.91
C GLN A 59 12.15 -8.98 13.90
N GLU A 60 11.77 -7.79 14.37
CA GLU A 60 10.65 -7.57 15.28
C GLU A 60 9.29 -7.83 14.59
N LEU A 61 9.08 -7.24 13.41
CA LEU A 61 7.82 -7.36 12.70
C LEU A 61 7.71 -8.62 11.82
N LYS A 62 8.81 -9.37 11.64
CA LYS A 62 8.91 -10.52 10.73
C LYS A 62 8.44 -10.19 9.30
N ILE A 63 8.84 -9.01 8.83
CA ILE A 63 8.53 -8.49 7.49
C ILE A 63 9.83 -8.47 6.67
N ASP A 64 9.69 -8.62 5.36
CA ASP A 64 10.81 -8.48 4.43
C ASP A 64 11.47 -7.08 4.51
N GLN A 65 12.80 -7.06 4.45
CA GLN A 65 13.59 -5.83 4.55
C GLN A 65 13.29 -4.84 3.43
N LYS A 66 12.96 -5.32 2.23
CA LYS A 66 12.60 -4.45 1.11
C LYS A 66 11.35 -3.65 1.40
N THR A 67 10.37 -4.24 2.10
CA THR A 67 9.13 -3.55 2.49
C THR A 67 9.40 -2.42 3.47
N VAL A 68 10.23 -2.67 4.49
CA VAL A 68 10.63 -1.66 5.48
C VAL A 68 11.39 -0.51 4.80
N LEU A 69 12.36 -0.81 3.94
CA LEU A 69 13.13 0.21 3.22
C LEU A 69 12.27 1.04 2.24
N ASN A 70 11.34 0.39 1.53
CA ASN A 70 10.42 1.10 0.65
C ASN A 70 9.53 2.06 1.43
N HIS A 71 9.07 1.65 2.61
CA HIS A 71 8.26 2.49 3.48
C HIS A 71 9.05 3.70 4.01
N LEU A 72 10.23 3.48 4.60
CA LEU A 72 11.11 4.55 5.11
C LEU A 72 11.45 5.59 4.02
N ARG A 73 11.76 5.13 2.80
CA ARG A 73 12.02 6.03 1.66
C ARG A 73 10.79 6.86 1.28
N SER A 74 9.60 6.27 1.33
CA SER A 74 8.36 7.00 1.07
C SER A 74 8.04 8.01 2.17
N TRP A 75 8.39 7.70 3.41
CA TRP A 75 8.18 8.57 4.56
C TRP A 75 9.09 9.80 4.48
N ILE A 76 10.40 9.60 4.27
CA ILE A 76 11.36 10.70 4.09
C ILE A 76 10.97 11.64 2.94
N LYS A 77 10.38 11.11 1.85
CA LYS A 77 9.90 11.92 0.71
C LYS A 77 8.64 12.74 1.02
N LYS A 78 7.87 12.38 2.03
CA LYS A 78 6.67 13.14 2.45
C LYS A 78 7.04 14.27 3.41
N GLU A 79 8.12 14.10 4.17
CA GLU A 79 8.63 15.09 5.12
C GLU A 79 9.46 16.23 4.47
N ALA A 80 9.84 16.08 3.19
CA ALA A 80 10.63 17.03 2.41
C ALA A 80 9.74 17.92 1.52
#